data_AF-A0A651H1Q1-F1
#
_entry.id   AF-A0A651H1Q1-F1
#
_cell.length_a   1.000
_cell.length_b   1.000
_cell.length_c   1.000
_cell.angle_alpha   90.00
_cell.angle_beta   90.00
_cell.angle_gamma   90.00
#
_symmetry.space_group_name_H-M   'P 1'
#
loop_
_entity.id
_entity.type
_entity.pdbx_description
1 polymer ?
#
loop_
_entity_poly.entity_id
_entity_poly.type
_entity_poly.pdbx_seq_one_letter_code
_entity_poly.pdbx_strand_id
1 'polypeptide(L)' 'MKTFLQLGLITFLIIFPLLLAAQPSSGGAGPPCFPPPCIPIDGGTTLLIAAGLAIGGKKAYDLRKNR' A
#
# COMPACT_ATOMS: atom_id res chain seq x y z
N MET A 1 -21.40 12.70 -11.79
CA MET A 1 -21.43 11.80 -10.60
C MET A 1 -20.13 11.02 -10.42
N LYS A 2 -19.59 10.37 -11.47
CA LYS A 2 -18.32 9.61 -11.38
C LYS A 2 -17.11 10.46 -10.96
N THR A 3 -16.98 11.67 -11.51
CA THR A 3 -15.90 12.61 -11.16
C THR A 3 -15.97 13.06 -9.71
N PHE A 4 -17.16 13.39 -9.20
CA PHE A 4 -17.36 13.73 -7.78
C PHE A 4 -17.04 12.56 -6.84
N LEU A 5 -17.43 11.33 -7.22
CA LEU A 5 -17.10 10.12 -6.46
C LEU A 5 -15.59 9.84 -6.47
N GLN A 6 -14.92 10.03 -7.61
CA GLN A 6 -13.47 9.89 -7.74
C GLN A 6 -12.72 10.92 -6.90
N LEU A 7 -13.14 12.19 -6.95
CA LEU A 7 -12.57 13.24 -6.11
C LEU A 7 -12.74 12.91 -4.64
N GLY A 8 -13.94 12.49 -4.21
CA GLY A 8 -14.19 12.07 -2.83
C GLY A 8 -13.29 10.93 -2.38
N LEU A 9 -13.10 9.92 -3.24
CA LEU A 9 -12.23 8.77 -2.95
C LEU A 9 -10.75 9.19 -2.85
N ILE A 10 -10.27 10.05 -3.75
CA ILE A 10 -8.88 10.55 -3.73
C ILE A 10 -8.64 11.37 -2.46
N THR A 11 -9.55 12.29 -2.13
CA THR A 11 -9.47 13.10 -0.91
C THR A 11 -9.47 12.22 0.34
N PHE A 12 -10.31 11.18 0.38
CA PHE A 12 -10.32 10.21 1.48
C PHE A 12 -8.98 9.48 1.59
N LEU A 13 -8.43 8.94 0.50
CA LEU A 13 -7.16 8.20 0.52
C LEU A 13 -5.95 9.05 0.93
N ILE A 14 -5.98 10.37 0.69
CA ILE A 14 -4.91 11.29 1.08
C ILE A 14 -5.03 11.71 2.55
N ILE A 15 -6.25 11.99 3.02
CA ILE A 15 -6.48 12.54 4.37
C ILE A 15 -6.57 11.43 5.43
N PHE A 16 -7.16 10.29 5.10
CA PHE A 16 -7.38 9.20 6.05
C PHE A 16 -6.11 8.72 6.76
N PRO A 17 -4.95 8.56 6.10
CA PRO A 17 -3.70 8.18 6.77
C PRO A 17 -3.23 9.18 7.83
N LEU A 18 -3.56 10.47 7.70
CA LEU A 18 -3.20 11.50 8.68
C LEU A 18 -3.99 11.37 9.99
N LEU A 19 -5.12 10.66 9.95
CA LEU A 19 -5.98 10.39 11.12
C LEU A 19 -5.66 9.05 11.77
N LEU A 20 -4.82 8.21 11.15
CA LEU A 20 -4.39 6.95 11.74
C LEU A 20 -3.27 7.24 12.75
N ALA A 21 -3.54 6.93 14.02
CA ALA A 21 -2.46 6.75 14.99
C ALA A 21 -1.64 5.51 14.59
N ALA A 22 -0.31 5.61 14.67
CA ALA A 22 0.54 4.45 14.53
C ALA A 22 0.07 3.35 15.49
N GLN A 23 0.18 2.09 15.07
CA GLN A 23 -0.05 0.96 15.98
C GLN A 23 0.80 1.20 17.24
N PRO A 24 0.25 1.02 18.46
CA PRO A 24 1.04 1.16 19.67
C PRO A 24 2.29 0.29 19.49
N SER A 25 3.47 0.92 19.58
CA SER A 25 4.73 0.18 19.51
C SER A 25 4.64 -0.92 20.56
N SER A 26 4.74 -2.18 20.17
CA SER A 26 4.66 -3.32 21.09
C SER A 26 5.86 -3.43 22.05
N GLY A 27 6.53 -2.32 22.33
CA GLY A 27 7.68 -2.20 23.22
C GLY A 27 8.82 -1.44 22.57
N GLY A 28 9.09 -0.24 23.09
CA GLY A 28 10.43 0.36 23.12
C GLY A 28 10.78 1.34 22.01
N ALA A 29 11.12 2.56 22.41
CA ALA A 29 12.14 3.34 21.72
C ALA A 29 13.45 2.51 21.76
N GLY A 30 13.82 1.81 20.68
CA GLY A 30 14.97 0.91 20.69
C GLY A 30 15.61 0.65 19.31
N PRO A 31 16.94 0.46 19.25
CA PRO A 31 17.71 0.11 18.04
C PRO A 31 17.27 -1.22 17.40
N PRO A 32 17.66 -1.50 16.13
CA PRO A 32 16.99 -2.48 15.27
C PRO A 32 17.04 -3.89 15.85
N CYS A 33 15.97 -4.63 15.62
CA CYS A 33 15.77 -5.98 16.10
C CYS A 33 16.83 -6.96 15.55
N PHE A 34 17.73 -7.39 16.43
CA PHE A 34 18.65 -8.52 16.26
C PHE A 34 18.95 -9.07 17.67
N PRO A 35 18.57 -10.31 18.07
CA PRO A 35 18.00 -11.45 17.31
C PRO A 35 16.47 -11.68 17.60
N PRO A 36 15.80 -12.71 17.00
CA PRO A 36 14.35 -12.75 16.63
C PRO A 36 13.35 -13.21 17.71
N PRO A 37 12.00 -13.11 17.54
CA PRO A 37 11.20 -12.95 16.30
C PRO A 37 10.83 -11.50 15.97
N CYS A 38 11.53 -10.96 14.98
CA CYS A 38 11.27 -9.66 14.42
C CYS A 38 10.01 -9.70 13.54
N ILE A 39 9.28 -8.59 13.49
CA ILE A 39 8.10 -8.33 12.66
C ILE A 39 8.30 -8.92 11.24
N PRO A 40 7.27 -9.52 10.61
CA PRO A 40 7.40 -10.10 9.27
C PRO A 40 8.12 -9.13 8.32
N ILE A 41 9.25 -9.59 7.75
CA ILE A 41 10.22 -8.78 6.98
C ILE A 41 9.54 -7.93 5.90
N ASP A 42 8.49 -8.47 5.31
CA ASP A 42 7.73 -7.86 4.23
C ASP A 42 6.29 -7.70 4.67
N GLY A 43 5.97 -6.61 5.38
CA GLY A 43 4.62 -6.29 5.87
C GLY A 43 3.57 -6.08 4.75
N GLY A 44 3.40 -7.06 3.86
CA GLY A 44 2.59 -7.00 2.65
C GLY A 44 3.27 -6.32 1.46
N THR A 45 4.52 -5.88 1.57
CA THR A 45 5.24 -5.18 0.49
C THR A 45 5.38 -6.03 -0.77
N THR A 46 5.78 -7.28 -0.63
CA THR A 46 5.88 -8.25 -1.74
C THR A 46 4.53 -8.49 -2.41
N LEU A 47 3.45 -8.60 -1.62
CA LEU A 47 2.09 -8.72 -2.12
C LEU A 47 1.68 -7.49 -2.94
N LEU A 48 1.96 -6.28 -2.44
CA LEU A 48 1.64 -5.03 -3.14
C LEU A 48 2.43 -4.88 -4.44
N ILE A 49 3.71 -5.23 -4.44
CA ILE A 49 4.55 -5.23 -5.64
C ILE A 49 3.98 -6.22 -6.67
N ALA A 50 3.67 -7.45 -6.26
CA ALA A 50 3.09 -8.45 -7.15
C ALA A 50 1.74 -8.01 -7.72
N ALA A 51 0.86 -7.44 -6.90
CA ALA A 51 -0.43 -6.90 -7.34
C ALA A 51 -0.26 -5.74 -8.34
N GLY A 52 0.68 -4.83 -8.08
CA GLY A 52 1.00 -3.72 -8.98
C GLY A 52 1.50 -4.21 -10.35
N LEU A 53 2.40 -5.19 -10.36
CA LEU A 53 2.90 -5.81 -11.59
C LEU A 53 1.79 -6.52 -12.38
N ALA A 54 0.92 -7.27 -11.69
CA ALA A 54 -0.18 -7.98 -12.33
C ALA A 54 -1.19 -7.01 -12.97
N ILE A 55 -1.66 -6.02 -12.20
CA ILE A 55 -2.66 -5.05 -12.66
C ILE A 55 -2.06 -4.15 -13.76
N GLY A 56 -0.86 -3.61 -13.54
CA GLY A 56 -0.17 -2.75 -14.50
C GLY A 56 0.20 -3.49 -15.79
N GLY A 57 0.72 -4.71 -15.67
CA GLY A 57 1.08 -5.57 -16.79
C GLY A 57 -0.13 -5.92 -17.66
N LYS A 58 -1.26 -6.29 -17.06
CA LYS A 58 -2.51 -6.53 -17.80
C LYS A 58 -2.93 -5.29 -18.60
N LYS A 59 -2.93 -4.12 -17.97
CA LYS A 59 -3.32 -2.87 -18.64
C LYS A 59 -2.40 -2.52 -19.80
N ALA A 60 -1.09 -2.70 -19.64
CA ALA A 60 -0.11 -2.47 -20.70
C ALA A 60 -0.30 -3.45 -21.88
N TYR A 61 -0.59 -4.72 -21.59
CA TYR A 61 -0.88 -5.73 -22.61
C TYR A 61 -2.14 -5.38 -23.41
N ASP A 62 -3.24 -5.03 -22.73
CA ASP A 62 -4.50 -4.68 -23.39
C ASP A 62 -4.34 -3.46 -24.32
N LEU A 63 -3.58 -2.43 -23.87
CA LEU A 63 -3.27 -1.26 -24.70
C LEU A 63 -2.42 -1.59 -25.93
N ARG A 64 -1.50 -2.56 -25.82
CA ARG A 64 -0.71 -3.04 -26.96
C ARG A 64 -1.53 -3.89 -27.94
N LYS A 65 -2.48 -4.67 -27.43
CA LYS A 65 -3.33 -5.55 -28.24
C LYS A 65 -4.45 -4.80 -28.97
N ASN A 66 -4.93 -3.70 -28.39
CA ASN A 66 -5.94 -2.82 -28.99
C ASN A 66 -5.33 -1.71 -29.86
N ARG A 67 -4.01 -1.73 -30.11
CA ARG A 67 -3.32 -0.95 -31.12
C ARG A 67 -3.10 -1.80 -32.37
#